data_AF-A0A1C7HM87-F1
#
_entry.id   AF-A0A1C7HM87-F1
#
_cell.length_a   1.000
_cell.length_b   1.000
_cell.length_c   1.000
_cell.angle_alpha   90.00
_cell.angle_beta   90.00
_cell.angle_gamma   90.00
#
_symmetry.space_group_name_H-M   'P 1'
#
loop_
_entity.id
_entity.type
_entity.pdbx_description
1 polymer ?
#
loop_
_entity_poly.entity_id
_entity_poly.type
_entity_poly.pdbx_seq_one_letter_code
_entity_poly.pdbx_strand_id
1 'polypeptide(L)' 'MINQFQFLIYKYPSDEMSVNALIKDETIWLTQKGIAELFGVGIPAISKHLKNIFDEKELNEEVVIPKWN' A
#
# COMPACT_ATOMS: atom_id res chain seq x y z
N MET A 1 -19.24 5.35 -17.82
CA MET A 1 -18.03 6.18 -17.67
C MET A 1 -16.81 5.28 -17.75
N ILE A 2 -15.80 5.66 -18.53
CA ILE A 2 -14.57 4.88 -18.69
C ILE A 2 -13.67 5.24 -17.50
N ASN A 3 -13.46 4.30 -16.57
CA ASN A 3 -12.51 4.48 -15.47
C ASN A 3 -11.09 4.39 -16.04
N GLN A 4 -10.46 5.53 -16.31
CA GLN A 4 -9.05 5.56 -16.70
C GLN A 4 -8.19 5.45 -15.44
N PHE A 5 -7.60 4.28 -15.24
CA PHE A 5 -6.62 4.04 -14.19
C PHE A 5 -5.32 4.75 -14.54
N GLN A 6 -4.87 5.67 -13.68
CA GLN A 6 -3.58 6.32 -13.82
C GLN A 6 -2.51 5.45 -13.17
N PHE A 7 -1.43 5.20 -13.89
CA PHE A 7 -0.32 4.37 -13.43
C PHE A 7 0.90 5.25 -13.19
N LEU A 8 1.54 5.08 -12.02
CA LEU A 8 2.77 5.80 -11.66
C LEU A 8 3.93 4.81 -11.55
N ILE A 9 5.03 5.15 -12.23
CA ILE A 9 6.31 4.46 -12.08
C ILE A 9 7.24 5.38 -11.33
N TYR A 10 7.52 5.05 -10.07
CA TYR A 10 8.55 5.76 -9.29
C TYR A 10 9.91 5.11 -9.54
N LYS A 11 10.90 5.90 -9.98
CA LYS A 11 12.28 5.45 -10.20
C LYS A 11 13.21 6.06 -9.16
N TYR A 12 14.05 5.23 -8.55
CA TYR A 12 15.15 5.73 -7.73
C TYR A 12 16.24 6.37 -8.62
N PRO A 13 17.03 7.33 -8.10
CA PRO A 13 18.16 7.92 -8.84
C PRO A 13 19.21 6.89 -9.29
N SER A 14 19.34 5.77 -8.57
CA SER A 14 20.04 4.58 -9.05
C SER A 14 19.03 3.68 -9.75
N ASP A 15 19.22 3.51 -11.05
CA ASP A 15 18.32 3.00 -12.09
C ASP A 15 17.75 1.56 -11.91
N GLU A 16 17.87 0.96 -10.72
CA GLU A 16 17.59 -0.46 -10.50
C GLU A 16 16.20 -0.77 -9.93
N MET A 17 15.47 0.23 -9.41
CA MET A 17 14.17 0.00 -8.78
C MET A 17 13.07 0.89 -9.34
N SER A 18 12.04 0.23 -9.90
CA SER A 18 10.79 0.83 -10.35
C SER A 18 9.62 0.27 -9.54
N VAL A 19 8.89 1.14 -8.82
CA VAL A 19 7.67 0.74 -8.12
C VAL A 19 6.45 1.08 -8.97
N ASN A 20 5.62 0.06 -9.21
CA ASN A 20 4.38 0.15 -9.97
C ASN A 20 3.22 0.47 -9.03
N ALA A 21 2.59 1.63 -9.22
CA ALA A 21 1.48 2.09 -8.39
C ALA A 21 0.23 2.39 -9.22
N LEU A 22 -0.94 2.08 -8.65
CA LEU A 22 -2.23 2.46 -9.20
C LEU A 22 -2.72 3.71 -8.48
N ILE A 23 -3.03 4.77 -9.23
CA ILE A 23 -3.61 5.99 -8.69
C ILE A 23 -5.12 5.98 -8.96
N LYS A 24 -5.90 6.13 -7.90
CA LYS A 24 -7.36 6.20 -7.97
C LYS A 24 -7.87 7.08 -6.82
N ASP A 25 -8.77 8.02 -7.11
CA ASP A 25 -9.41 8.87 -6.10
C ASP A 25 -8.38 9.53 -5.15
N GLU A 26 -7.32 10.13 -5.72
CA GLU A 26 -6.19 10.74 -4.99
C GLU A 26 -5.43 9.77 -4.05
N THR A 27 -5.73 8.47 -4.13
CA THR A 27 -5.11 7.41 -3.34
C THR A 27 -4.14 6.62 -4.19
N ILE A 28 -2.96 6.33 -3.62
CA ILE A 28 -1.94 5.48 -4.23
C ILE A 28 -2.10 4.06 -3.67
N TRP A 29 -2.37 3.12 -4.57
CA TRP A 29 -2.50 1.71 -4.25
C TRP A 29 -1.22 0.97 -4.66
N LEU A 30 -0.65 0.26 -3.69
CA LEU A 30 0.57 -0.52 -3.83
C LEU A 30 0.37 -1.92 -3.24
N THR A 31 1.12 -2.89 -3.75
CA THR A 31 1.29 -4.18 -3.04
C THR A 31 2.18 -3.98 -1.81
N GLN A 32 2.12 -4.87 -0.81
CA GLN A 32 3.03 -4.80 0.34
C GLN A 32 4.51 -4.83 -0.08
N LYS A 33 4.83 -5.54 -1.17
CA LYS A 33 6.17 -5.52 -1.79
C LYS A 33 6.53 -4.15 -2.34
N GLY A 34 5.63 -3.49 -3.07
CA GLY A 34 5.85 -2.14 -3.58
C GLY A 34 6.01 -1.09 -2.48
N ILE A 35 5.27 -1.23 -1.37
CA ILE A 35 5.44 -0.38 -0.18
C ILE A 35 6.83 -0.62 0.43
N ALA A 36 7.22 -1.88 0.61
CA ALA A 36 8.53 -2.26 1.14
C ALA A 36 9.68 -1.69 0.29
N GLU A 37 9.57 -1.79 -1.03
CA GLU A 37 10.50 -1.21 -2.00
C GLU A 37 10.54 0.32 -1.91
N LEU A 38 9.39 0.99 -1.83
CA LEU A 38 9.30 2.44 -1.72
C LEU A 38 10.01 2.97 -0.47
N PHE A 39 9.80 2.31 0.68
CA PHE A 39 10.37 2.72 1.97
C PHE A 39 11.74 2.11 2.28
N GLY A 40 12.28 1.24 1.42
CA GLY A 40 13.57 0.60 1.64
C GLY A 40 13.59 -0.34 2.85
N VAL A 41 12.47 -1.00 3.14
CA VAL A 41 12.32 -1.93 4.28
C VAL A 41 11.98 -3.34 3.79
N GLY A 42 12.04 -4.33 4.69
CA GLY A 42 11.57 -5.68 4.38
C GLY A 42 10.04 -5.78 4.38
N ILE A 43 9.48 -6.64 3.52
CA ILE A 43 8.04 -6.99 3.53
C ILE A 43 7.53 -7.36 4.93
N PRO A 44 8.27 -8.12 5.77
CA PRO A 44 7.82 -8.42 7.13
C PRO A 44 7.59 -7.19 8.01
N ALA A 45 8.31 -6.08 7.78
CA ALA A 45 8.09 -4.83 8.50
C ALA A 45 6.75 -4.20 8.11
N ILE A 46 6.38 -4.25 6.83
CA ILE A 46 5.07 -3.78 6.35
C ILE A 46 3.95 -4.65 6.91
N SER A 47 4.08 -5.98 6.85
CA SER A 47 3.07 -6.88 7.41
C SER A 47 2.89 -6.68 8.92
N LYS A 48 3.99 -6.48 9.66
CA LYS A 48 3.95 -6.15 11.09
C LYS A 48 3.23 -4.83 11.32
N HIS A 49 3.56 -3.78 10.57
CA HIS A 49 2.93 -2.47 10.72
C HIS A 49 1.42 -2.54 10.46
N LEU A 50 0.98 -3.21 9.39
CA LEU A 50 -0.45 -3.38 9.08
C LEU A 50 -1.22 -4.11 10.19
N LYS A 51 -0.60 -5.08 10.85
CA LYS A 51 -1.19 -5.74 12.02
C LYS A 51 -1.27 -4.78 13.21
N ASN A 52 -0.17 -4.08 13.47
CA ASN A 52 -0.05 -3.15 14.59
C ASN A 52 -1.06 -2.00 14.54
N ILE A 53 -1.47 -1.52 13.36
CA ILE A 53 -2.49 -0.47 13.21
C ILE A 53 -3.77 -0.78 14.03
N PHE A 54 -4.18 -2.04 14.09
CA PHE A 54 -5.35 -2.46 14.86
C PHE A 54 -5.02 -2.70 16.34
N ASP A 55 -3.88 -3.36 16.62
CA ASP A 55 -3.41 -3.60 18.00
C ASP A 55 -3.21 -2.27 18.77
N GLU A 56 -2.72 -1.23 18.08
CA GLU A 56 -2.46 0.11 18.58
C GLU A 56 -3.70 1.03 18.48
N LYS A 57 -4.81 0.52 17.95
CA LYS A 57 -6.11 1.21 17.79
C LYS A 57 -6.04 2.49 16.93
N GLU A 58 -5.09 2.56 16.01
CA GLU A 58 -5.06 3.62 14.99
C GLU A 58 -6.24 3.49 14.03
N LEU A 59 -6.75 2.26 13.84
CA LEU A 59 -7.93 1.97 13.05
C LEU A 59 -8.87 1.02 13.81
N ASN A 60 -10.18 1.21 13.63
CA ASN A 60 -11.18 0.31 14.18
C ASN A 60 -11.48 -0.83 13.19
N GLU A 61 -11.18 -2.08 13.56
CA GLU A 61 -11.45 -3.26 12.73
C GLU A 61 -12.92 -3.37 12.30
N GLU A 62 -13.84 -2.97 13.19
CA GLU A 62 -15.29 -3.08 12.99
C GLU A 62 -15.81 -2.25 11.82
N VAL A 63 -15.09 -1.20 11.40
CA VAL A 63 -15.52 -0.32 10.29
C VAL A 63 -14.83 -0.65 8.97
N VAL A 64 -13.87 -1.58 8.94
CA VAL A 64 -13.06 -1.89 7.75
C VAL A 64 -13.07 -3.36 7.33
N ILE A 65 -13.34 -4.29 8.25
CA ILE A 65 -13.42 -5.73 7.94
C ILE A 65 -14.90 -6.13 7.83
N PRO A 66 -15.39 -6.53 6.63
CA PRO A 66 -16.75 -7.02 6.49
C PRO A 66 -16.97 -8.29 7.32
N LYS A 67 -17.96 -8.27 8.21
CA LYS A 67 -18.43 -9.46 8.91
C LYS A 67 -19.33 -10.27 7.99
N TRP A 68 -18.92 -11.48 7.65
CA TRP A 68 -19.76 -12.44 6.96
C TRP A 68 -20.54 -13.21 8.02
N ASN A 69 -21.82 -12.85 8.19
CA ASN A 69 -22.75 -13.59 9.05
C ASN A 69 -23.33 -14.80 8.34
#